data_AF-A0A9Q3PBA2-F1
#
_entry.id   AF-A0A9Q3PBA2-F1
#
_cell.length_a   1.000
_cell.length_b   1.000
_cell.length_c   1.000
_cell.angle_alpha   90.00
_cell.angle_beta   90.00
_cell.angle_gamma   90.00
#
_symmetry.space_group_name_H-M   'P 1'
#
loop_
_entity.id
_entity.type
_entity.pdbx_description
1 polymer ?
#
loop_
_entity_poly.entity_id
_entity_poly.type
_entity_poly.pdbx_seq_one_letter_code
_entity_poly.pdbx_strand_id
1 'polypeptide(L)'
;MLEKGWNPRLPEDTLRKDLIEIHPTASSFKNMLDKLKNHEKIINEAFEYEKRKWEKSHKVLDLKVGDLVLVSNLNFNNIKGQKKLNYFHVVPFVIVSLHGPKGVQVQLSSEFENKHPTFLVSLIKYCKPAEK
;
A
#
# COMPACT_ATOMS: atom_id res chain seq x y z
N MET A 1 56.69 8.79 -29.85
CA MET A 1 57.67 7.69 -29.88
C MET A 1 57.18 6.63 -28.91
N LEU A 2 56.97 5.39 -29.36
CA LEU A 2 56.57 4.28 -28.50
C LEU A 2 57.65 4.10 -27.41
N GLU A 3 57.29 4.33 -26.15
CA GLU A 3 58.18 4.06 -25.03
C GLU A 3 58.49 2.56 -24.98
N LYS A 4 59.78 2.25 -24.90
CA LYS A 4 60.32 0.89 -24.74
C LYS A 4 59.65 0.22 -23.54
N GLY A 5 58.87 -0.84 -23.76
CA GLY A 5 58.39 -1.72 -22.68
C GLY A 5 56.97 -2.26 -22.80
N TRP A 6 56.19 -1.90 -23.82
CA TRP A 6 54.81 -2.40 -23.92
C TRP A 6 54.77 -3.89 -24.29
N ASN A 7 54.32 -4.74 -23.35
CA ASN A 7 54.13 -6.17 -23.54
C ASN A 7 52.64 -6.48 -23.73
N PRO A 8 52.18 -6.82 -24.95
CA PRO A 8 50.77 -7.09 -25.27
C PRO A 8 50.14 -8.25 -24.51
N ARG A 9 50.94 -9.07 -23.82
CA ARG A 9 50.49 -10.26 -23.10
C ARG A 9 50.29 -10.04 -21.60
N LEU A 10 50.47 -8.81 -21.10
CA LEU A 10 50.24 -8.52 -19.70
C LEU A 10 48.73 -8.30 -19.47
N PRO A 11 48.05 -9.13 -18.66
CA PRO A 11 46.63 -8.94 -18.39
C PRO A 11 46.43 -7.63 -17.60
N GLU A 12 45.64 -6.71 -18.15
CA GLU A 12 45.37 -5.38 -17.58
C GLU A 12 44.92 -5.43 -16.11
N ASP A 13 44.33 -6.56 -15.70
CA ASP A 13 43.83 -6.82 -14.35
C ASP A 13 44.93 -6.84 -13.28
N THR A 14 46.20 -7.01 -13.66
CA THR A 14 47.32 -7.03 -12.71
C THR A 14 47.88 -5.66 -12.35
N LEU A 15 47.61 -4.63 -13.18
CA LEU A 15 48.15 -3.28 -13.02
C LEU A 15 47.24 -2.35 -12.20
N ARG A 16 46.03 -2.78 -11.86
CA ARG A 16 45.05 -1.97 -11.09
C ARG A 16 45.05 -2.28 -9.59
N LYS A 17 46.22 -2.53 -9.01
CA LYS A 17 46.35 -2.78 -7.56
C LYS A 17 46.46 -1.50 -6.73
N ASP A 18 46.88 -0.39 -7.36
CA ASP A 18 47.14 0.89 -6.69
C ASP A 18 46.02 1.93 -6.88
N LEU A 19 44.95 1.59 -7.62
CA LEU A 19 43.73 2.41 -7.58
C LEU A 19 42.95 2.00 -6.33
N ILE A 20 42.54 2.99 -5.54
CA ILE A 20 41.66 2.85 -4.38
C ILE A 20 40.61 1.79 -4.73
N GLU A 21 40.70 0.64 -4.06
CA GLU A 21 39.66 -0.38 -4.14
C GLU A 21 38.37 0.34 -3.81
N ILE A 22 37.54 0.58 -4.82
CA ILE A 22 36.15 0.96 -4.59
C ILE A 22 35.63 -0.22 -3.78
N HIS A 23 35.51 -0.03 -2.45
CA HIS A 23 35.15 -1.05 -1.47
C HIS A 23 34.15 -1.99 -2.14
N PRO A 24 34.28 -3.33 -2.07
CA PRO A 24 33.51 -4.26 -2.91
C PRO A 24 32.02 -3.91 -2.98
N THR A 25 31.48 -3.40 -1.87
CA THR A 25 30.14 -2.82 -1.76
C THR A 25 29.83 -1.67 -2.74
N ALA A 26 30.71 -0.70 -2.97
CA ALA A 26 30.51 0.41 -3.90
C ALA A 26 30.54 -0.02 -5.38
N SER A 27 31.34 -1.03 -5.75
CA SER A 27 31.25 -1.66 -7.08
C SER A 27 29.92 -2.44 -7.23
N SER A 28 29.52 -3.18 -6.20
CA SER A 28 28.21 -3.83 -6.13
C SER A 28 27.06 -2.83 -6.23
N PHE A 29 27.14 -1.67 -5.56
CA PHE A 29 26.13 -0.61 -5.65
C PHE A 29 26.03 -0.02 -7.05
N LYS A 30 27.16 0.23 -7.72
CA LYS A 30 27.15 0.68 -9.12
C LYS A 30 26.45 -0.34 -10.02
N ASN A 31 26.82 -1.62 -9.91
CA ASN A 31 26.20 -2.69 -10.68
C ASN A 31 24.69 -2.82 -10.40
N MET A 32 24.27 -2.60 -9.15
CA MET A 32 22.87 -2.56 -8.78
C MET A 32 22.14 -1.37 -9.40
N LEU A 33 22.72 -0.17 -9.36
CA LEU A 33 22.16 1.04 -9.95
C LEU A 33 22.06 0.94 -11.48
N ASP A 34 23.06 0.38 -12.15
CA ASP A 34 23.03 0.21 -13.60
C ASP A 34 21.97 -0.82 -14.01
N LYS A 35 21.78 -1.89 -13.23
CA LYS A 35 20.65 -2.82 -13.41
C LYS A 35 19.30 -2.12 -13.19
N LEU A 36 19.17 -1.30 -12.15
CA LEU A 36 17.93 -0.56 -11.88
C LEU A 36 17.60 0.42 -13.02
N LYS A 37 18.58 1.15 -13.55
CA LYS A 37 18.40 2.01 -14.72
C LYS A 37 17.95 1.24 -15.96
N ASN A 38 18.54 0.06 -16.19
CA ASN A 38 18.14 -0.80 -17.31
C ASN A 38 16.70 -1.33 -17.16
N HIS A 39 16.22 -1.51 -15.92
CA HIS A 39 14.86 -2.00 -15.62
C HIS A 39 13.86 -0.91 -15.26
N GLU A 40 14.26 0.36 -15.28
CA GLU A 40 13.43 1.51 -14.89
C GLU A 40 12.11 1.54 -15.66
N LYS A 41 12.16 1.26 -16.98
CA LYS A 41 10.98 1.19 -17.83
C LYS A 41 9.99 0.12 -17.37
N ILE A 42 10.48 -1.06 -17.02
CA ILE A 42 9.65 -2.19 -16.56
C ILE A 42 9.00 -1.86 -15.21
N ILE A 43 9.75 -1.22 -14.30
CA ILE A 43 9.23 -0.79 -13.00
C ILE A 43 8.13 0.25 -13.18
N ASN A 44 8.34 1.23 -14.05
CA ASN A 44 7.35 2.26 -14.34
C ASN A 44 6.11 1.68 -15.02
N GLU A 45 6.28 0.75 -15.96
CA GLU A 45 5.16 0.04 -16.60
C GLU A 45 4.36 -0.80 -15.60
N ALA A 46 5.03 -1.51 -14.69
CA ALA A 46 4.39 -2.27 -13.63
C ALA A 46 3.60 -1.35 -12.68
N PHE A 47 4.18 -0.22 -12.28
CA PHE A 47 3.52 0.78 -11.44
C PHE A 47 2.28 1.36 -12.14
N GLU A 48 2.39 1.74 -13.40
CA GLU A 48 1.27 2.27 -14.20
C GLU A 48 0.16 1.22 -14.38
N TYR A 49 0.52 -0.06 -14.56
CA TYR A 49 -0.44 -1.16 -14.63
C TYR A 49 -1.23 -1.31 -13.31
N GLU A 50 -0.54 -1.31 -12.17
CA GLU A 50 -1.18 -1.40 -10.86
C GLU A 50 -2.08 -0.19 -10.58
N LYS A 51 -1.60 1.01 -10.92
CA LYS A 51 -2.37 2.26 -10.79
C LYS A 51 -3.66 2.20 -11.60
N ARG A 52 -3.61 1.84 -12.89
CA ARG A 52 -4.81 1.70 -13.74
C ARG A 52 -5.76 0.64 -13.22
N LYS A 53 -5.24 -0.49 -12.74
CA LYS A 53 -6.05 -1.56 -12.13
C LYS A 53 -6.76 -1.08 -10.87
N TRP A 54 -6.06 -0.31 -10.03
CA TRP A 54 -6.63 0.30 -8.85
C TRP A 54 -7.70 1.33 -9.23
N GLU A 55 -7.41 2.28 -10.12
CA GLU A 55 -8.37 3.29 -10.58
C GLU A 55 -9.64 2.67 -11.18
N LYS A 56 -9.50 1.58 -11.95
CA LYS A 56 -10.65 0.86 -12.53
C LYS A 56 -11.53 0.15 -11.48
N SER A 57 -10.92 -0.37 -10.42
CA SER A 57 -11.63 -1.15 -9.40
C SER A 57 -12.10 -0.31 -8.22
N HIS A 58 -11.43 0.81 -7.95
CA HIS A 58 -11.70 1.67 -6.81
C HIS A 58 -12.94 2.53 -7.08
N LYS A 59 -14.01 2.24 -6.35
CA LYS A 59 -15.19 3.09 -6.30
C LYS A 59 -15.09 3.99 -5.08
N VAL A 60 -14.98 5.29 -5.31
CA VAL A 60 -15.09 6.28 -4.24
C VAL A 60 -16.52 6.20 -3.71
N LEU A 61 -16.65 6.01 -2.39
CA LEU A 61 -17.94 6.00 -1.72
C LEU A 61 -18.29 7.45 -1.36
N ASP A 62 -19.27 8.03 -2.04
CA ASP A 62 -19.81 9.35 -1.70
C ASP A 62 -20.68 9.24 -0.46
N LEU A 63 -20.04 9.27 0.71
CA LEU A 63 -20.69 9.27 2.01
C LEU A 63 -21.00 10.71 2.45
N LYS A 64 -22.19 10.94 2.98
CA LYS A 64 -22.60 12.21 3.58
C LYS A 64 -22.86 12.03 5.07
N VAL A 65 -22.69 13.12 5.81
CA VAL A 65 -23.10 13.17 7.22
C VAL A 65 -24.61 12.96 7.28
N GLY A 66 -25.05 12.06 8.17
CA GLY A 66 -26.46 11.65 8.29
C GLY A 66 -26.82 10.36 7.54
N ASP A 67 -25.96 9.85 6.65
CA ASP A 67 -26.22 8.59 5.96
C ASP A 67 -26.19 7.39 6.92
N LEU A 68 -27.00 6.37 6.61
CA LEU A 68 -26.99 5.09 7.31
C LEU A 68 -25.95 4.15 6.69
N VAL A 69 -25.09 3.61 7.53
CA VAL A 69 -23.99 2.75 7.11
C VAL A 69 -23.83 1.52 7.99
N LEU A 70 -23.44 0.41 7.38
CA LEU A 70 -23.13 -0.84 8.07
C LEU A 70 -21.62 -0.94 8.26
N VAL A 71 -21.17 -1.24 9.48
CA VAL A 71 -19.75 -1.38 9.80
C VAL A 71 -19.36 -2.86 9.85
N SER A 72 -18.20 -3.20 9.29
CA SER A 72 -17.70 -4.57 9.27
C SER A 72 -17.45 -5.14 10.67
N ASN A 73 -17.84 -6.39 10.88
CA ASN A 73 -17.67 -7.13 12.13
C ASN A 73 -16.21 -7.55 12.42
N LEU A 74 -15.28 -7.38 11.48
CA LEU A 74 -13.90 -7.89 11.58
C LEU A 74 -13.17 -7.46 12.88
N ASN A 75 -13.45 -6.27 13.38
CA ASN A 75 -12.77 -5.70 14.57
C ASN A 75 -13.63 -5.71 15.85
N PHE A 76 -14.82 -6.31 15.79
CA PHE A 76 -15.75 -6.36 16.92
C PHE A 76 -15.62 -7.68 17.69
N ASN A 77 -14.77 -7.68 18.71
CA ASN A 77 -14.57 -8.83 19.60
C ASN A 77 -15.76 -9.10 20.56
N ASN A 78 -16.73 -8.19 20.63
CA ASN A 78 -17.83 -8.26 21.60
C ASN A 78 -19.05 -9.03 21.07
N ILE A 79 -19.07 -9.38 19.77
CA ILE A 79 -20.20 -10.08 19.17
C ILE A 79 -20.09 -11.58 19.49
N LYS A 80 -20.80 -11.97 20.55
CA LYS A 80 -20.91 -13.36 21.00
C LYS A 80 -21.70 -14.18 19.97
N GLY A 81 -21.16 -15.33 19.55
CA GLY A 81 -21.84 -16.22 18.59
C GLY A 81 -20.89 -17.16 17.86
N GLN A 82 -21.45 -18.10 17.10
CA GLN A 82 -20.65 -18.96 16.21
C GLN A 82 -20.12 -18.11 15.04
N LYS A 83 -18.78 -17.97 14.93
CA LYS A 83 -18.12 -17.16 13.89
C LYS A 83 -18.62 -17.41 12.47
N LYS A 84 -19.06 -18.64 12.16
CA LYS A 84 -19.57 -19.03 10.84
C LYS A 84 -21.00 -18.53 10.53
N LEU A 85 -21.81 -18.30 11.56
CA LEU A 85 -23.19 -17.81 11.44
C LEU A 85 -23.31 -16.30 11.69
N ASN A 86 -22.21 -15.66 12.10
CA ASN A 86 -22.20 -14.22 12.37
C ASN A 86 -22.32 -13.42 11.06
N TYR A 87 -23.12 -12.36 11.10
CA TYR A 87 -23.20 -11.40 10.00
C TYR A 87 -21.85 -10.68 9.82
N PHE A 88 -21.47 -10.49 8.56
CA PHE A 88 -20.20 -9.85 8.19
C PHE A 88 -20.21 -8.33 8.45
N HIS A 89 -21.38 -7.70 8.39
CA HIS A 89 -21.58 -6.30 8.76
C HIS A 89 -22.65 -6.22 9.83
N VAL A 90 -22.42 -5.31 10.77
CA VAL A 90 -23.23 -5.09 11.96
C VAL A 90 -24.14 -3.90 11.70
N VAL A 91 -25.30 -3.92 12.38
CA VAL A 91 -26.30 -2.86 12.63
C VAL A 91 -26.06 -1.51 11.91
N PRO A 92 -27.08 -0.92 11.27
CA PRO A 92 -26.94 0.38 10.64
C PRO A 92 -26.65 1.48 11.67
N PHE A 93 -25.58 2.23 11.44
CA PHE A 93 -25.16 3.38 12.23
C PHE A 93 -25.27 4.66 11.40
N VAL A 94 -25.49 5.79 12.07
CA VAL A 94 -25.54 7.11 11.43
C VAL A 94 -24.14 7.70 11.40
N ILE A 95 -23.74 8.26 10.25
CA ILE A 95 -22.49 9.03 10.14
C ILE A 95 -22.65 10.38 10.83
N VAL A 96 -21.78 10.65 11.81
CA VAL A 96 -21.74 11.91 12.56
C VAL A 96 -20.80 12.91 11.91
N SER A 97 -19.62 12.45 11.47
CA SER A 97 -18.62 13.31 10.84
C SER A 97 -17.73 12.52 9.89
N LEU A 98 -17.10 13.22 8.95
CA LEU A 98 -16.17 12.67 7.98
C LEU A 98 -14.76 13.21 8.27
N HIS A 99 -13.82 12.31 8.51
CA HIS A 99 -12.41 12.61 8.76
C HIS A 99 -11.62 12.40 7.47
N GLY A 100 -11.65 13.42 6.60
CA GLY A 100 -11.04 13.36 5.28
C GLY A 100 -11.67 12.29 4.38
N PRO A 101 -10.95 11.81 3.35
CA PRO A 101 -11.50 10.87 2.36
C PRO A 101 -11.56 9.42 2.85
N LYS A 102 -10.92 9.09 3.98
CA LYS A 102 -10.72 7.70 4.43
C LYS A 102 -11.33 7.38 5.78
N GLY A 103 -11.60 8.38 6.62
CA GLY A 103 -12.12 8.20 7.97
C GLY A 103 -13.58 8.64 8.07
N VAL A 104 -14.39 7.85 8.77
CA VAL A 104 -15.80 8.15 9.03
C VAL A 104 -16.05 7.92 10.51
N GLN A 105 -16.63 8.90 11.17
CA GLN A 105 -17.09 8.77 12.54
C GLN A 105 -18.57 8.42 12.54
N VAL A 106 -18.92 7.34 13.23
CA VAL A 106 -20.30 6.87 13.35
C VAL A 106 -20.77 6.97 14.79
N GLN A 107 -22.07 7.14 14.97
CA GLN A 107 -22.71 7.07 16.26
C GLN A 107 -22.93 5.59 16.63
N LEU A 108 -22.15 5.10 17.60
CA LEU A 108 -22.26 3.74 18.11
C LEU A 108 -23.42 3.64 19.12
N SER A 109 -24.09 2.48 19.15
CA SER A 109 -25.08 2.17 20.19
C SER A 109 -24.39 1.74 21.48
N SER A 110 -25.16 1.66 22.58
CA SER A 110 -24.66 1.32 23.91
C SER A 110 -23.86 0.01 23.98
N GLU A 111 -24.22 -0.97 23.14
CA GLU A 111 -23.53 -2.26 23.04
C GLU A 111 -22.08 -2.15 22.52
N PHE A 112 -21.75 -1.03 21.86
CA PHE A 112 -20.46 -0.79 21.22
C PHE A 112 -19.69 0.40 21.81
N GLU A 113 -20.10 0.95 22.96
CA GLU A 113 -19.47 2.13 23.60
C GLU A 113 -17.96 1.98 23.85
N ASN A 114 -17.49 0.76 24.11
CA ASN A 114 -16.06 0.47 24.34
C ASN A 114 -15.22 0.43 23.04
N LYS A 115 -15.83 0.69 21.87
CA LYS A 115 -15.15 0.70 20.57
C LYS A 115 -14.92 2.12 20.09
N HIS A 116 -13.82 2.32 19.38
CA HIS A 116 -13.52 3.61 18.78
C HIS A 116 -14.57 3.93 17.70
N PRO A 117 -15.21 5.12 17.72
CA PRO A 117 -16.31 5.45 16.80
C PRO A 117 -15.86 5.81 15.38
N THR A 118 -14.54 5.93 15.15
CA THR A 118 -13.99 6.24 13.82
C THR A 118 -13.54 4.97 13.12
N PHE A 119 -14.04 4.76 11.91
CA PHE A 119 -13.74 3.63 11.05
C PHE A 119 -13.22 4.08 9.69
N LEU A 120 -12.50 3.19 9.02
CA LEU A 120 -12.08 3.42 7.64
C LEU A 120 -13.24 3.18 6.68
N VAL A 121 -13.31 3.94 5.59
CA VAL A 121 -14.33 3.78 4.52
C VAL A 121 -14.33 2.36 3.94
N SER A 122 -13.18 1.68 3.92
CA SER A 122 -13.07 0.28 3.45
C SER A 122 -13.81 -0.73 4.33
N LEU A 123 -14.09 -0.39 5.59
CA LEU A 123 -14.80 -1.23 6.54
C LEU A 123 -16.30 -0.90 6.58
N ILE A 124 -16.75 0.01 5.73
CA ILE A 124 -18.09 0.55 5.74
C ILE A 124 -18.82 0.14 4.45
N LYS A 125 -20.09 -0.23 4.60
CA LYS A 125 -21.00 -0.49 3.49
C LYS A 125 -22.20 0.44 3.58
N TYR A 126 -22.50 1.13 2.48
CA TYR A 126 -23.68 2.01 2.39
C TYR A 126 -24.97 1.20 2.60
N CYS A 127 -25.83 1.66 3.49
CA CYS A 127 -27.15 1.08 3.71
C CYS A 127 -28.19 1.91 2.95
N LYS A 128 -28.91 1.30 2.01
CA LYS A 128 -30.05 1.98 1.39
C LYS A 128 -31.17 2.08 2.42
N PRO A 129 -31.79 3.26 2.63
CA PRO A 129 -33.02 3.32 3.41
C PRO A 129 -34.06 2.46 2.69
N ALA A 130 -34.79 1.63 3.44
CA ALA A 130 -35.89 0.86 2.88
C ALA A 130 -36.94 1.84 2.34
N GLU A 131 -37.17 1.81 1.03
CA GLU A 131 -38.31 2.48 0.42
C GLU A 131 -39.57 1.89 1.06
N LYS A 132 -40.38 2.75 1.68
CA LYS A 132 -41.67 2.39 2.29
C LYS A 132 -42.76 2.31 1.25
#